data_AF-A0A2H0UZH5-F1
#
_entry.id   AF-A0A2H0UZH5-F1
#
_cell.length_a   1.000
_cell.length_b   1.000
_cell.length_c   1.000
_cell.angle_alpha   90.00
_cell.angle_beta   90.00
_cell.angle_gamma   90.00
#
_symmetry.space_group_name_H-M   'P 1'
#
loop_
_entity.id
_entity.type
_entity.pdbx_description
1 polymer ?
#
loop_
_entity_poly.entity_id
_entity_poly.type
_entity_poly.pdbx_seq_one_letter_code
_entity_poly.pdbx_strand_id
1 'polypeptide(L)'
;MGCYGIGISRVMGAVVEIHHDQKGIIWPSQVSPFEIHLIPLGSSEKRISRKIRQTGEKLYNHLKNSGIELLYDDREDKSPGEKFADADLIG
;
A
#
# COMPACT_ATOMS: atom_id res chain seq x y z
N MET A 1 -40.06 -10.34 -10.88
CA MET A 1 -38.96 -9.34 -10.93
C MET A 1 -37.93 -9.79 -9.90
N GLY A 2 -36.81 -10.35 -10.34
CA GLY A 2 -35.78 -10.85 -9.42
C GLY A 2 -34.94 -9.71 -8.86
N CYS A 3 -34.66 -9.72 -7.56
CA CYS A 3 -33.69 -8.83 -6.93
C CYS A 3 -32.36 -9.60 -6.83
N TYR A 4 -31.35 -9.17 -7.60
CA TYR A 4 -30.01 -9.78 -7.62
C TYR A 4 -28.99 -8.86 -6.93
N GLY A 5 -29.27 -8.48 -5.69
CA GLY A 5 -28.34 -7.69 -4.89
C GLY A 5 -27.18 -8.56 -4.39
N ILE A 6 -26.00 -8.44 -4.98
CA ILE A 6 -24.79 -9.17 -4.53
C ILE A 6 -24.26 -8.67 -3.17
N GLY A 7 -24.69 -7.48 -2.74
CA GLY A 7 -24.26 -6.87 -1.49
C GLY A 7 -22.77 -6.51 -1.51
N ILE A 8 -22.41 -5.45 -2.24
CA ILE A 8 -21.01 -5.02 -2.45
C ILE A 8 -20.21 -4.90 -1.13
N SER A 9 -20.81 -4.38 -0.06
CA SER A 9 -20.17 -4.29 1.26
C SER A 9 -19.89 -5.66 1.87
N ARG A 10 -20.78 -6.64 1.64
CA ARG A 10 -20.60 -8.02 2.09
C ARG A 10 -19.51 -8.73 1.27
N VAL A 11 -19.43 -8.44 -0.03
CA VAL A 11 -18.34 -8.96 -0.88
C VAL A 11 -16.99 -8.50 -0.37
N MET A 12 -16.85 -7.22 0.00
CA MET A 12 -15.59 -6.71 0.55
C MET A 12 -15.17 -7.45 1.83
N GLY A 13 -16.11 -7.64 2.77
CA GLY A 13 -15.83 -8.41 3.99
C GLY A 13 -15.49 -9.88 3.71
N ALA A 14 -16.18 -10.52 2.76
CA ALA A 14 -15.92 -11.90 2.37
C ALA A 14 -14.54 -12.07 1.70
N VAL A 15 -14.09 -11.10 0.91
CA VAL A 15 -12.74 -11.11 0.33
C VAL A 15 -11.70 -11.11 1.46
N VAL A 16 -11.84 -10.22 2.45
CA VAL A 16 -10.91 -10.16 3.59
C VAL A 16 -10.95 -11.45 4.42
N GLU A 17 -12.14 -11.99 4.68
CA GLU A 17 -12.30 -13.25 5.43
C GLU A 17 -11.59 -14.42 4.76
N ILE A 18 -11.61 -14.49 3.43
CA ILE A 18 -10.95 -15.55 2.65
C ILE A 18 -9.46 -15.25 2.44
N HIS A 19 -9.09 -13.98 2.29
CA HIS A 19 -7.75 -13.53 1.95
C HIS A 19 -7.17 -12.64 3.06
N HIS A 20 -6.70 -13.27 4.13
CA HIS A 20 -5.96 -12.64 5.21
C HIS A 20 -4.90 -13.60 5.75
N ASP A 21 -3.95 -13.05 6.50
CA ASP A 21 -3.02 -13.81 7.31
C ASP A 21 -3.02 -13.30 8.76
N GLN A 22 -1.98 -13.65 9.54
CA GLN A 22 -1.87 -13.20 10.93
C GLN A 22 -1.55 -11.70 11.06
N LYS A 23 -1.15 -11.05 9.97
CA LYS A 23 -0.69 -9.67 9.96
C LYS A 23 -1.70 -8.70 9.37
N GLY A 24 -2.58 -9.16 8.49
CA GLY A 24 -3.62 -8.30 7.94
C GLY A 24 -4.32 -8.86 6.72
N ILE A 25 -4.86 -7.95 5.93
CA ILE A 25 -5.58 -8.24 4.70
C ILE A 25 -4.59 -8.67 3.62
N ILE A 26 -4.98 -9.55 2.70
CA ILE A 26 -4.21 -9.81 1.48
C ILE A 26 -5.16 -9.57 0.30
N TRP A 27 -5.04 -8.42 -0.36
CA TRP A 27 -5.93 -8.12 -1.48
C TRP A 27 -5.60 -8.96 -2.71
N PRO A 28 -6.60 -9.55 -3.39
CA PRO A 28 -6.44 -9.96 -4.78
C PRO A 28 -6.12 -8.74 -5.66
N SER A 29 -5.24 -8.90 -6.65
CA SER A 29 -4.77 -7.81 -7.51
C SER A 29 -5.90 -7.09 -8.27
N GLN A 30 -7.04 -7.75 -8.46
CA GLN A 30 -8.20 -7.17 -9.14
C GLN A 30 -8.98 -6.16 -8.27
N VAL A 31 -8.77 -6.18 -6.96
CA VAL A 31 -9.51 -5.33 -5.99
C VAL A 31 -8.58 -4.61 -5.01
N SER A 32 -7.26 -4.76 -5.15
CA SER A 32 -6.28 -4.03 -4.36
C SER A 32 -6.40 -2.53 -4.60
N PRO A 33 -6.43 -1.68 -3.56
CA PRO A 33 -6.54 -0.24 -3.73
C PRO A 33 -5.36 0.40 -4.47
N PHE A 34 -4.17 -0.20 -4.33
CA PHE A 34 -2.94 0.19 -5.00
C PHE A 34 -2.17 -1.08 -5.35
N GLU A 35 -1.42 -1.05 -6.45
CA GLU A 35 -0.59 -2.19 -6.86
C GLU A 35 0.73 -2.24 -6.08
N ILE A 36 1.22 -1.07 -5.65
CA ILE A 36 2.54 -0.93 -5.01
C ILE A 36 2.45 0.00 -3.81
N HIS A 37 3.00 -0.43 -2.67
CA HIS A 37 3.28 0.43 -1.53
C HIS A 37 4.78 0.80 -1.50
N LEU A 38 5.10 2.04 -1.86
CA LEU A 38 6.46 2.57 -1.91
C LEU A 38 6.85 3.20 -0.57
N ILE A 39 7.82 2.58 0.11
CA ILE A 39 8.28 3.00 1.45
C ILE A 39 9.75 3.44 1.39
N PRO A 40 10.06 4.75 1.36
CA PRO A 40 11.41 5.25 1.53
C PRO A 40 11.89 5.06 2.98
N LEU A 41 12.96 4.30 3.16
CA LEU A 41 13.56 4.04 4.46
C LEU A 41 14.58 5.14 4.80
N GLY A 42 14.28 5.93 5.83
CA GLY A 42 15.19 6.96 6.32
C GLY A 42 16.53 6.37 6.80
N SER A 43 17.55 7.21 6.86
CA SER A 43 18.88 6.88 7.40
C SER A 43 19.30 7.95 8.41
N SER A 44 20.08 7.55 9.42
CA SER A 44 20.70 8.48 10.39
C SER A 44 21.62 9.49 9.70
N GLU A 45 22.22 9.10 8.57
CA GLU A 45 22.99 10.00 7.73
C GLU A 45 22.07 10.89 6.87
N LYS A 46 21.97 12.17 7.24
CA LYS A 46 21.10 13.16 6.55
C LYS A 46 21.31 13.21 5.03
N ARG A 47 22.54 13.04 4.55
CA ARG A 47 22.85 13.04 3.11
C ARG A 47 22.25 11.82 2.41
N ILE A 48 22.36 10.65 3.03
CA ILE A 48 21.79 9.40 2.52
C ILE A 48 20.26 9.48 2.55
N SER A 49 19.68 9.93 3.67
CA SER A 49 18.23 10.09 3.82
C SER A 49 17.62 10.98 2.72
N ARG A 50 18.24 12.15 2.43
CA ARG A 50 17.80 13.01 1.32
C ARG A 50 17.89 12.31 -0.04
N LYS A 51 18.96 11.55 -0.29
CA LYS A 51 19.12 10.82 -1.55
C LYS A 51 18.05 9.74 -1.71
N ILE A 52 17.68 9.05 -0.63
CA ILE A 52 16.61 8.04 -0.64
C ILE A 52 15.28 8.70 -0.97
N ARG A 53 14.91 9.81 -0.30
CA ARG A 53 13.67 10.55 -0.61
C ARG A 53 13.62 11.01 -2.06
N GLN A 54 14.68 11.65 -2.55
CA GLN A 54 14.75 12.10 -3.95
C GLN A 54 14.62 10.94 -4.96
N THR A 55 15.17 9.78 -4.63
CA THR A 55 15.06 8.59 -5.48
C THR A 55 13.64 8.02 -5.42
N GLY A 56 13.03 7.98 -4.24
CA GLY A 56 11.64 7.58 -4.03
C GLY A 56 10.66 8.45 -4.80
N GLU A 57 10.80 9.77 -4.74
CA GLU A 57 9.97 10.72 -5.51
C GLU A 57 10.14 10.54 -7.03
N LYS A 58 11.37 10.32 -7.50
CA LYS A 58 11.62 10.03 -8.92
C LYS A 58 10.93 8.74 -9.35
N LEU A 59 11.01 7.68 -8.54
CA LEU A 59 10.37 6.40 -8.81
C LEU A 59 8.84 6.52 -8.79
N TYR A 60 8.28 7.21 -7.79
CA TYR A 60 6.87 7.52 -7.68
C TYR A 60 6.35 8.18 -8.96
N ASN A 61 7.00 9.26 -9.39
CA ASN A 61 6.60 9.99 -10.59
C ASN A 61 6.74 9.14 -11.86
N HIS A 62 7.82 8.36 -11.97
CA HIS A 62 8.05 7.49 -13.13
C HIS A 62 6.94 6.44 -13.27
N LEU A 63 6.63 5.71 -12.19
CA LEU A 63 5.62 4.66 -12.18
C LEU A 63 4.21 5.24 -12.34
N LYS A 64 3.90 6.35 -11.66
CA LYS A 64 2.63 7.06 -11.84
C LYS A 64 2.40 7.51 -13.28
N ASN A 65 3.43 8.06 -13.92
CA ASN A 65 3.35 8.46 -15.34
C ASN A 65 3.25 7.27 -16.30
N SER A 66 3.59 6.06 -15.83
CA SER A 66 3.41 4.81 -16.57
C SER A 66 2.02 4.19 -16.35
N GLY A 67 1.15 4.85 -15.58
CA GLY A 67 -0.21 4.42 -15.28
C GLY A 67 -0.34 3.42 -14.14
N ILE A 68 0.74 3.19 -13.36
CA ILE A 68 0.72 2.28 -12.21
C ILE A 68 0.21 3.03 -10.99
N GLU A 69 -0.78 2.46 -10.32
CA GLU A 69 -1.34 3.02 -9.08
C GLU A 69 -0.52 2.58 -7.86
N LEU A 70 -0.11 3.55 -7.05
CA LEU A 70 0.83 3.31 -5.97
C LEU A 70 0.61 4.25 -4.78
N LEU A 71 0.82 3.69 -3.58
CA LEU A 71 0.78 4.38 -2.31
C LEU A 71 2.22 4.76 -1.91
N TYR A 72 2.48 6.04 -1.72
CA TYR A 72 3.80 6.52 -1.27
C TYR A 72 3.74 6.92 0.21
N ASP A 73 4.48 6.20 1.06
CA ASP A 73 4.55 6.48 2.50
C ASP A 73 5.77 7.34 2.84
N ASP A 74 5.62 8.65 2.72
CA ASP A 74 6.66 9.64 2.97
C ASP A 74 6.71 10.18 4.42
N ARG A 75 5.94 9.57 5.33
CA ARG A 75 5.85 9.93 6.76
C ARG A 75 7.24 9.85 7.41
N GLU A 76 7.73 10.95 7.99
CA GLU A 76 9.06 11.00 8.63
C GLU A 76 9.01 10.70 10.13
N ASP A 77 7.83 10.82 10.73
CA ASP A 77 7.56 10.58 12.15
C ASP A 77 7.41 9.10 12.50
N LYS A 78 7.47 8.21 11.49
CA LYS A 78 7.28 6.76 11.64
C LYS A 78 8.56 5.99 11.42
N SER A 79 8.80 5.04 12.32
CA SER A 79 9.89 4.08 12.17
C SER A 79 9.63 3.12 11.00
N PRO A 80 10.67 2.54 10.38
CA PRO A 80 10.51 1.50 9.37
C PRO A 80 9.58 0.35 9.79
N GLY A 81 9.67 -0.06 11.06
CA GLY A 81 8.82 -1.12 11.61
C GLY A 81 7.35 -0.75 11.65
N GLU A 82 7.02 0.48 12.05
CA GLU A 82 5.63 0.98 12.01
C GLU A 82 5.11 1.04 10.57
N LYS A 83 5.92 1.50 9.62
CA LYS A 83 5.51 1.54 8.20
C LYS A 83 5.22 0.16 7.63
N PHE A 84 6.07 -0.82 7.94
CA PHE A 84 5.85 -2.20 7.50
C PHE A 84 4.64 -2.84 8.17
N ALA A 85 4.41 -2.57 9.46
CA ALA A 85 3.23 -3.05 10.15
C ALA A 85 1.95 -2.44 9.56
N ASP A 86 1.94 -1.13 9.28
CA ASP A 86 0.82 -0.47 8.61
C ASP A 86 0.59 -1.03 7.20
N ALA A 87 1.68 -1.29 6.45
CA ALA A 87 1.61 -1.88 5.11
C ALA A 87 1.01 -3.29 5.12
N ASP A 88 1.53 -4.17 5.99
CA ASP A 88 1.03 -5.54 6.17
C ASP A 88 -0.44 -5.52 6.64
N LEU A 89 -0.84 -4.55 7.46
CA LEU A 89 -2.20 -4.44 7.99
C LEU A 89 -3.23 -4.08 6.90
N ILE A 90 -2.89 -3.14 6.02
CA ILE A 90 -3.81 -2.67 4.96
C ILE A 90 -3.84 -3.60 3.74
N GLY A 91 -2.83 -4.45 3.57
CA GLY A 91 -2.74 -5.50 2.54
C GLY A 91 -1.97 -5.12 1.31
#